data_AF-A0A943GNX0-F1
#
_entry.id   AF-A0A943GNX0-F1
#
_cell.length_a   1.000
_cell.length_b   1.000
_cell.length_c   1.000
_cell.angle_alpha   90.00
_cell.angle_beta   90.00
_cell.angle_gamma   90.00
#
_symmetry.space_group_name_H-M   'P 1'
#
loop_
_entity.id
_entity.type
_entity.pdbx_description
1 polymer ?
#
loop_
_entity_poly.entity_id
_entity_poly.type
_entity_poly.pdbx_seq_one_letter_code
_entity_poly.pdbx_strand_id
1 'polypeptide(L)'
;MNGVQKIFVNGSGTKEDPYILSSIEDLKKFADTVTNTGITYKDQYLKVAEGTVFDLSAEQWKSIGSSSKRFMGTFDGNGATVKGLTDSFLAVL
;
A
#
# COMPACT_ATOMS: atom_id res chain seq x y z
N MET A 1 8.45 3.53 27.98
CA MET A 1 8.63 3.36 26.53
C MET A 1 7.36 2.72 25.99
N ASN A 2 6.43 3.53 25.47
CA ASN A 2 5.18 3.03 24.90
C ASN A 2 5.46 2.74 23.43
N GLY A 3 5.59 1.46 23.09
CA GLY A 3 6.02 1.00 21.77
C GLY A 3 5.12 1.52 20.66
N VAL A 4 5.66 2.42 19.83
CA VAL A 4 5.01 2.80 18.58
C VAL A 4 5.04 1.57 17.68
N GLN A 5 3.88 0.98 17.40
CA GLN A 5 3.81 -0.14 16.46
C GLN A 5 4.27 0.35 15.08
N LYS A 6 5.33 -0.26 14.55
CA LYS A 6 5.84 0.05 13.22
C LYS A 6 4.89 -0.56 12.19
N ILE A 7 4.30 0.28 11.34
CA ILE A 7 3.35 -0.17 10.30
C ILE A 7 4.06 -1.06 9.29
N PHE A 8 5.24 -0.66 8.82
CA PHE A 8 6.07 -1.42 7.89
C PHE A 8 7.38 -1.85 8.54
N VAL A 9 7.86 -3.05 8.22
CA VAL A 9 9.12 -3.57 8.79
C VAL A 9 10.32 -2.78 8.26
N ASN A 10 10.31 -2.46 6.96
CA ASN A 10 11.42 -1.83 6.25
C ASN A 10 11.15 -0.34 5.98
N GLY A 11 12.19 0.48 6.15
CA GLY A 11 12.13 1.93 5.97
C GLY A 11 11.57 2.71 7.16
N SER A 12 11.77 4.03 7.11
CA SER A 12 11.23 5.00 8.06
C SER A 12 10.24 5.98 7.42
N GLY A 13 10.12 5.96 6.09
CA GLY A 13 9.19 6.76 5.31
C GLY A 13 9.75 8.12 4.88
N THR A 14 11.05 8.37 5.08
CA THR A 14 11.73 9.54 4.53
C THR A 14 12.07 9.31 3.05
N LYS A 15 12.53 10.36 2.36
CA LYS A 15 12.94 10.25 0.96
C LYS A 15 14.14 9.33 0.78
N GLU A 16 15.09 9.39 1.72
CA GLU A 16 16.32 8.60 1.71
C GLU A 16 16.11 7.17 2.23
N ASP A 17 15.06 6.95 3.02
CA ASP A 17 14.71 5.66 3.63
C ASP A 17 13.19 5.40 3.56
N PRO A 18 12.65 5.18 2.34
CA PRO A 18 11.21 5.01 2.12
C PRO A 18 10.71 3.70 2.73
N TYR A 19 9.42 3.63 3.07
CA TYR A 19 8.81 2.35 3.43
C TYR A 19 8.86 1.40 2.24
N ILE A 20 9.39 0.19 2.43
CA ILE A 20 9.55 -0.79 1.35
C ILE A 20 8.40 -1.79 1.36
N LEU A 21 7.67 -1.85 0.24
CA LEU A 21 6.64 -2.85 0.00
C LEU A 21 7.24 -4.00 -0.82
N SER A 22 7.21 -5.21 -0.26
CA SER A 22 7.87 -6.39 -0.85
C SER A 22 6.92 -7.58 -1.06
N SER A 23 5.69 -7.47 -0.56
CA SER A 23 4.71 -8.55 -0.59
C SER A 23 3.29 -8.03 -0.81
N ILE A 24 2.38 -8.92 -1.22
CA ILE A 24 0.95 -8.62 -1.30
C ILE A 24 0.40 -8.20 0.07
N GLU A 25 0.93 -8.76 1.16
CA GLU A 25 0.53 -8.39 2.51
C GLU A 25 0.94 -6.95 2.85
N ASP A 26 2.16 -6.52 2.49
CA ASP A 26 2.58 -5.12 2.64
C ASP A 26 1.67 -4.18 1.84
N LEU A 27 1.33 -4.56 0.61
CA LEU A 27 0.45 -3.78 -0.27
C LEU A 27 -0.97 -3.68 0.29
N LYS A 28 -1.53 -4.77 0.82
CA LYS A 28 -2.82 -4.79 1.53
C LYS A 28 -2.79 -3.94 2.79
N LYS A 29 -1.71 -4.02 3.56
CA LYS A 29 -1.54 -3.23 4.77
C LYS A 29 -1.47 -1.73 4.46
N PHE A 30 -0.75 -1.36 3.40
CA PHE A 30 -0.77 0.00 2.87
C PHE A 30 -2.19 0.44 2.45
N ALA A 31 -2.91 -0.42 1.73
CA ALA A 31 -4.29 -0.13 1.33
C ALA A 31 -5.22 0.09 2.54
N ASP A 32 -5.08 -0.75 3.56
CA ASP A 32 -5.87 -0.70 4.79
C ASP A 32 -5.57 0.56 5.62
N THR A 33 -4.30 0.95 5.76
CA THR A 33 -3.92 2.13 6.56
C THR A 33 -4.48 3.42 5.97
N VAL A 34 -4.51 3.54 4.64
CA VAL A 34 -5.15 4.67 3.97
C VAL A 34 -6.67 4.58 4.10
N THR A 35 -7.27 3.44 3.75
CA THR A 35 -8.72 3.33 3.54
C THR A 35 -9.52 3.17 4.83
N ASN A 36 -8.99 2.47 5.82
CA ASN A 36 -9.69 2.20 7.06
C ASN A 36 -9.20 3.11 8.18
N THR A 37 -7.88 3.29 8.33
CA THR A 37 -7.32 4.13 9.40
C THR A 37 -7.24 5.61 9.04
N GLY A 38 -7.16 5.97 7.75
CA GLY A 38 -7.10 7.36 7.30
C GLY A 38 -5.69 7.97 7.35
N ILE A 39 -4.63 7.15 7.41
CA ILE A 39 -3.26 7.64 7.36
C ILE A 39 -2.99 8.19 5.96
N THR A 40 -2.62 9.47 5.88
CA THR A 40 -2.44 10.16 4.59
C THR A 40 -1.06 9.95 3.99
N TYR A 41 -0.04 9.60 4.80
CA TYR A 41 1.37 9.54 4.40
C TYR A 41 1.89 10.87 3.82
N LYS A 42 1.30 12.01 4.19
CA LYS A 42 1.77 13.32 3.74
C LYS A 42 3.26 13.48 4.06
N ASP A 43 4.03 13.93 3.08
CA ASP A 43 5.49 14.11 3.15
C ASP A 43 6.29 12.82 3.43
N GLN A 44 5.66 11.65 3.26
CA GLN A 44 6.29 10.35 3.38
C GLN A 44 6.42 9.62 2.04
N TYR A 45 7.35 8.67 1.98
CA TYR A 45 7.73 7.96 0.77
C TYR A 45 7.52 6.45 0.97
N LEU A 46 6.85 5.84 0.00
CA LEU A 46 6.72 4.39 -0.14
C LEU A 46 7.39 3.98 -1.46
N LYS A 47 8.08 2.86 -1.45
CA LYS A 47 8.75 2.30 -2.63
C LYS A 47 8.52 0.80 -2.69
N VAL A 48 8.29 0.27 -3.89
CA VAL A 48 8.21 -1.18 -4.09
C VAL A 48 9.62 -1.76 -4.23
N ALA A 49 9.87 -2.92 -3.63
CA ALA A 49 11.14 -3.63 -3.79
C ALA A 49 11.38 -4.00 -5.27
N GLU A 50 12.63 -3.90 -5.74
CA GLU A 50 12.99 -4.22 -7.12
C GLU A 50 12.63 -5.68 -7.48
N GLY A 51 12.15 -5.90 -8.70
CA GLY A 51 11.76 -7.24 -9.19
C GLY A 51 10.45 -7.79 -8.60
N THR A 52 9.71 -7.00 -7.82
CA THR A 52 8.44 -7.45 -7.22
C THR A 52 7.34 -7.61 -8.27
N VAL A 53 6.61 -8.73 -8.16
CA VAL A 53 5.38 -8.98 -8.91
C VAL A 53 4.25 -9.20 -7.91
N PHE A 54 3.23 -8.35 -7.97
CA PHE A 54 2.01 -8.52 -7.18
C PHE A 54 0.97 -9.25 -8.03
N ASP A 55 0.68 -10.51 -7.70
CA ASP A 55 -0.40 -11.26 -8.31
C ASP A 55 -1.67 -11.17 -7.46
N LEU A 56 -2.62 -10.35 -7.89
CA LEU A 56 -3.87 -10.10 -7.19
C LEU A 56 -5.02 -10.99 -7.70
N SER A 57 -4.74 -12.00 -8.54
CA SER A 57 -5.79 -12.86 -9.10
C SER A 57 -6.59 -13.65 -8.06
N ALA A 58 -5.97 -13.96 -6.92
CA ALA A 58 -6.61 -14.61 -5.79
C ALA A 58 -7.14 -13.61 -4.74
N GLU A 59 -7.11 -12.31 -5.04
CA GLU A 59 -7.38 -11.25 -4.07
C GLU A 59 -8.63 -10.45 -4.41
N GLN A 60 -9.49 -10.24 -3.40
CA GLN A 60 -10.56 -9.25 -3.50
C GLN A 60 -9.99 -7.85 -3.29
N TRP A 61 -9.46 -7.28 -4.36
CA TRP A 61 -8.80 -5.98 -4.29
C TRP A 61 -9.81 -4.83 -4.19
N LYS A 62 -9.56 -3.92 -3.24
CA LYS A 62 -10.26 -2.64 -3.11
C LYS A 62 -9.29 -1.51 -3.41
N SER A 63 -9.79 -0.46 -4.05
CA SER A 63 -9.02 0.75 -4.31
C SER A 63 -8.40 1.31 -3.03
N ILE A 64 -7.18 1.86 -3.14
CA ILE A 64 -6.48 2.49 -2.03
C ILE A 64 -7.02 3.90 -1.83
N GLY A 65 -7.65 4.13 -0.68
CA GLY A 65 -8.24 5.40 -0.31
C GLY A 65 -9.62 5.67 -0.92
N SER A 66 -10.15 6.84 -0.60
CA SER A 66 -11.46 7.32 -1.03
C SER A 66 -11.44 8.85 -1.17
N SER A 67 -12.59 9.44 -1.53
CA SER A 67 -12.73 10.90 -1.59
C SER A 67 -12.46 11.59 -0.24
N SER A 68 -12.79 10.94 0.88
CA SER A 68 -12.60 11.43 2.24
C SER A 68 -11.31 10.93 2.91
N LYS A 69 -10.72 9.84 2.44
CA LYS A 69 -9.48 9.25 2.98
C LYS A 69 -8.43 9.14 1.89
N ARG A 70 -7.61 10.18 1.77
CA ARG A 70 -6.71 10.36 0.63
C ARG A 70 -5.30 9.92 0.99
N PHE A 71 -4.67 9.20 0.08
CA PHE A 71 -3.22 9.10 0.04
C PHE A 71 -2.62 10.43 -0.45
N MET A 72 -1.62 10.93 0.27
CA MET A 72 -0.95 12.21 0.03
C MET A 72 0.59 12.07 0.09
N GLY A 73 1.10 10.84 0.08
CA GLY A 73 2.53 10.55 0.04
C GLY A 73 3.08 10.42 -1.37
N THR A 74 4.35 10.07 -1.45
CA THR A 74 5.02 9.69 -2.71
C THR A 74 5.08 8.17 -2.81
N PHE A 75 4.67 7.62 -3.95
CA PHE A 75 4.74 6.18 -4.21
C PHE A 75 5.64 5.92 -5.41
N ASP A 76 6.76 5.25 -5.20
CA ASP A 76 7.66 4.77 -6.25
C ASP A 76 7.38 3.29 -6.54
N GLY A 77 6.77 3.01 -7.69
CA GLY A 77 6.49 1.64 -8.13
C GLY A 77 7.74 0.83 -8.50
N ASN A 78 8.91 1.46 -8.66
CA ASN A 78 10.20 0.83 -8.89
C ASN A 78 10.21 -0.28 -9.98
N GLY A 79 9.43 -0.08 -11.04
CA GLY A 79 9.30 -1.04 -12.15
C GLY A 79 8.52 -2.32 -11.84
N ALA A 80 7.84 -2.41 -10.70
CA ALA A 80 7.06 -3.58 -10.30
C ALA A 80 5.87 -3.85 -11.24
N THR A 81 5.49 -5.12 -11.36
CA THR A 81 4.32 -5.55 -12.14
C THR A 81 3.16 -5.90 -11.22
N VAL A 82 1.96 -5.42 -11.53
CA VAL A 82 0.71 -5.88 -10.91
C VAL A 82 -0.05 -6.73 -11.93
N LYS A 83 -0.48 -7.93 -11.52
CA LYS A 83 -1.25 -8.89 -12.32
C LYS A 83 -2.58 -9.19 -11.65
N GLY A 84 -3.55 -9.65 -12.43
CA GLY A 84 -4.83 -10.14 -11.91
C GLY A 84 -5.68 -9.08 -11.21
N LEU A 85 -5.37 -7.79 -11.38
CA LEU A 85 -6.16 -6.71 -10.82
C LEU A 85 -7.54 -6.71 -11.46
N THR A 86 -8.55 -7.04 -10.67
CA THR A 86 -9.97 -6.99 -11.07
C THR A 86 -10.72 -6.11 -10.09
N ASP A 87 -11.56 -5.21 -10.60
CA ASP A 87 -12.50 -4.48 -9.76
C ASP A 87 -13.66 -5.42 -9.44
N SER A 88 -13.68 -5.95 -8.22
CA SER A 88 -14.70 -6.91 -7.81
C SER A 88 -15.99 -6.14 -7.50
N PHE A 89 -16.78 -5.86 -8.53
CA PHE A 89 -18.16 -5.43 -8.36
C PHE A 89 -18.96 -6.65 -7.89
N LEU A 90 -19.22 -6.74 -6.58
CA LEU A 90 -20.19 -7.69 -6.02
C LEU A 90 -21.58 -7.32 -6.53
N ALA A 91 -21.94 -7.81 -7.72
CA ALA A 91 -23.33 -7.92 -8.12
C ALA A 91 -23.94 -9.06 -7.28
N VAL A 92 -24.61 -8.70 -6.18
CA VAL A 92 -25.57 -9.62 -5.56
C VAL A 92 -26.71 -9.75 -6.57
N LEU A 93 -26.82 -10.93 -7.21
CA LEU A 93 -27.97 -11.33 -8.03
C LEU A 93 -29.13 -11.78 -7.14
#